data_AF-X1R0E8-F1
#
_entry.id   AF-X1R0E8-F1
#
_cell.length_a   1.000
_cell.length_b   1.000
_cell.length_c   1.000
_cell.angle_alpha   90.00
_cell.angle_beta   90.00
_cell.angle_gamma   90.00
#
_symmetry.space_group_name_H-M   'P 1'
#
loop_
_entity.id
_entity.type
_entity.pdbx_description
1 polymer ?
#
loop_
_entity_poly.entity_id
_entity_poly.type
_entity_poly.pdbx_seq_one_letter_code
_entity_poly.pdbx_strand_id
1 'polypeptide(L)'
;MADSIILSGTNGEFFNMNFEERVKLFKVIKEAVGDKIPLIAGTGCVSTIETIALSKKAEELGYKMVMVSSPYYTKPTQSELYNHFK
;
A
#
# COMPACT_ATOMS: atom_id res chain seq x y z
N MET A 1 -12.63 20.09 1.21
CA MET A 1 -12.46 18.73 0.64
C MET A 1 -11.02 18.31 0.85
N ALA A 2 -10.72 17.02 0.96
CA ALA A 2 -9.34 16.55 1.11
C ALA A 2 -8.59 16.62 -0.23
N ASP A 3 -7.30 16.93 -0.19
CA ASP A 3 -6.45 17.03 -1.39
C ASP A 3 -5.98 15.66 -1.92
N SER A 4 -6.02 14.61 -1.10
CA SER A 4 -5.63 13.24 -1.47
C SER A 4 -6.25 12.21 -0.52
N ILE A 5 -6.19 10.94 -0.89
CA ILE A 5 -6.60 9.81 -0.03
C ILE A 5 -5.47 8.78 0.02
N ILE A 6 -5.09 8.40 1.24
CA ILE A 6 -4.22 7.27 1.52
C ILE A 6 -5.10 6.09 1.96
N LEU A 7 -5.00 4.98 1.24
CA LEU A 7 -5.75 3.76 1.51
C LEU A 7 -4.92 2.79 2.32
N SER A 8 -5.57 1.97 3.15
CA SER A 8 -4.90 0.86 3.85
C SER A 8 -3.65 1.33 4.64
N GLY A 9 -3.75 2.50 5.29
CA GLY A 9 -2.84 2.88 6.38
C GLY A 9 -3.30 2.27 7.70
N THR A 10 -2.65 2.63 8.83
CA THR A 10 -3.06 2.12 10.16
C THR A 10 -4.52 2.45 10.48
N ASN A 11 -4.96 3.68 10.17
CA ASN A 11 -6.36 4.10 10.34
C ASN A 11 -7.33 3.43 9.35
N GLY A 12 -6.80 2.87 8.26
CA GLY A 12 -7.53 2.03 7.32
C GLY A 12 -7.40 0.53 7.63
N GLU A 13 -6.88 0.19 8.81
CA GLU A 13 -6.80 -1.16 9.38
C GLU A 13 -6.17 -2.22 8.46
N PHE A 14 -5.07 -1.87 7.79
CA PHE A 14 -4.42 -2.80 6.85
C PHE A 14 -4.03 -4.15 7.46
N PHE A 15 -3.74 -4.18 8.76
CA PHE A 15 -3.33 -5.38 9.49
C PHE A 15 -4.48 -6.36 9.78
N ASN A 16 -5.73 -5.92 9.63
CA ASN A 16 -6.92 -6.76 9.74
C ASN A 16 -7.39 -7.30 8.38
N MET A 17 -6.72 -6.94 7.29
CA MET A 17 -7.10 -7.35 5.93
C MET A 17 -6.08 -8.31 5.33
N ASN A 18 -6.57 -9.35 4.66
CA ASN A 18 -5.75 -10.20 3.82
C ASN A 18 -5.43 -9.51 2.47
N PHE A 19 -4.57 -10.14 1.67
CA PHE A 19 -4.13 -9.62 0.38
C PHE A 19 -5.30 -9.29 -0.56
N GLU A 20 -6.23 -10.22 -0.74
CA GLU A 20 -7.36 -10.07 -1.66
C GLU A 20 -8.33 -8.97 -1.19
N GLU A 21 -8.53 -8.82 0.11
CA GLU A 21 -9.33 -7.73 0.69
C GLU A 21 -8.70 -6.36 0.41
N ARG A 22 -7.37 -6.24 0.54
CA ARG A 22 -6.65 -5.00 0.20
C ARG A 22 -6.72 -4.69 -1.28
N VAL A 23 -6.56 -5.68 -2.15
CA VAL A 23 -6.72 -5.51 -3.61
C VAL A 23 -8.13 -5.09 -3.96
N LYS A 24 -9.15 -5.71 -3.34
CA LYS A 24 -10.56 -5.34 -3.53
C LYS A 24 -10.83 -3.91 -3.07
N LEU A 25 -10.30 -3.49 -1.92
CA LEU A 25 -10.39 -2.11 -1.43
C LEU A 25 -9.83 -1.13 -2.46
N PHE A 26 -8.63 -1.38 -2.97
CA PHE A 26 -8.00 -0.53 -3.97
C PHE A 26 -8.83 -0.42 -5.24
N LYS A 27 -9.37 -1.54 -5.73
CA LYS A 27 -10.23 -1.56 -6.92
C LYS A 27 -11.49 -0.73 -6.70
N VAL A 28 -12.22 -0.97 -5.62
CA VAL A 28 -13.50 -0.28 -5.32
C VAL A 28 -13.28 1.23 -5.19
N ILE A 29 -12.23 1.66 -4.50
CA ILE A 29 -11.95 3.10 -4.35
C ILE A 29 -11.52 3.72 -5.68
N LYS A 30 -10.70 3.03 -6.48
CA LYS A 30 -10.29 3.53 -7.79
C LYS A 30 -11.49 3.72 -8.71
N GLU A 31 -12.44 2.79 -8.71
CA GLU A 31 -13.70 2.89 -9.46
C GLU A 31 -14.59 4.04 -8.96
N ALA A 32 -14.69 4.24 -7.64
CA ALA A 32 -15.56 5.27 -7.06
C ALA A 32 -15.01 6.70 -7.21
N VAL A 33 -13.70 6.88 -7.02
CA VAL A 33 -13.05 8.21 -7.03
C VAL A 33 -12.52 8.56 -8.42
N GLY A 34 -12.02 7.59 -9.18
CA GLY A 34 -11.38 7.80 -10.48
C GLY A 34 -10.07 8.57 -10.34
N ASP A 35 -9.95 9.65 -11.11
CA ASP A 35 -8.76 10.53 -11.16
C ASP A 35 -9.04 11.93 -10.59
N LYS A 36 -10.11 12.11 -9.80
CA LYS A 36 -10.51 13.42 -9.25
C LYS A 36 -9.48 14.00 -8.28
N ILE A 37 -8.88 13.14 -7.46
CA ILE A 37 -7.82 13.48 -6.52
C ILE A 37 -6.78 12.35 -6.51
N PRO A 38 -5.52 12.63 -6.12
CA PRO A 38 -4.51 11.61 -5.98
C PRO A 38 -4.91 10.52 -4.98
N LEU A 39 -4.77 9.27 -5.42
CA LEU A 39 -4.97 8.07 -4.60
C LEU A 39 -3.62 7.40 -4.34
N ILE A 40 -3.34 7.10 -3.07
CA ILE A 40 -2.10 6.47 -2.62
C ILE A 40 -2.46 5.13 -1.98
N ALA A 41 -1.99 4.02 -2.56
CA ALA A 41 -2.23 2.70 -2.00
C ALA A 41 -1.22 2.39 -0.89
N GLY A 42 -1.68 2.16 0.33
CA GLY A 42 -0.83 1.63 1.40
C GLY A 42 -0.54 0.16 1.15
N THR A 43 0.68 -0.17 0.71
CA THR A 43 1.06 -1.53 0.30
C THR A 43 2.14 -2.15 1.17
N GLY A 44 2.63 -1.42 2.18
CA GLY A 44 3.55 -1.95 3.18
C GLY A 44 3.00 -3.20 3.88
N CYS A 45 3.86 -4.21 4.02
CA CYS A 45 3.62 -5.47 4.71
C CYS A 45 4.80 -5.79 5.64
N VAL A 46 4.67 -6.84 6.47
CA VAL A 46 5.79 -7.36 7.27
C VAL A 46 6.94 -7.89 6.40
N SER A 47 6.61 -8.41 5.21
CA SER A 47 7.55 -8.99 4.27
C SER A 47 7.79 -8.07 3.06
N THR A 48 9.05 -7.98 2.62
CA THR A 48 9.42 -7.33 1.35
C THR A 48 8.72 -8.00 0.16
N ILE A 49 8.59 -9.33 0.17
CA ILE A 49 7.97 -10.09 -0.93
C ILE A 49 6.50 -9.72 -1.06
N GLU A 50 5.77 -9.67 0.06
CA GLU A 50 4.35 -9.30 0.07
C GLU A 50 4.15 -7.83 -0.30
N THR A 51 5.04 -6.96 0.18
CA THR A 51 5.03 -5.53 -0.16
C THR A 51 5.18 -5.33 -1.67
N ILE A 52 6.11 -6.05 -2.31
CA ILE A 52 6.30 -6.01 -3.77
C ILE A 52 5.05 -6.54 -4.48
N ALA A 53 4.52 -7.68 -4.06
CA ALA A 53 3.34 -8.29 -4.69
C ALA A 53 2.13 -7.35 -4.66
N LEU A 54 1.87 -6.72 -3.51
CA LEU A 54 0.73 -5.83 -3.35
C LEU A 54 0.94 -4.48 -4.07
N SER A 55 2.18 -3.98 -4.11
CA SER A 55 2.54 -2.79 -4.88
C SER A 55 2.34 -2.99 -6.38
N LYS A 56 2.73 -4.14 -6.92
CA LYS A 56 2.46 -4.50 -8.32
C LYS A 56 0.97 -4.60 -8.60
N LYS A 57 0.17 -5.16 -7.70
CA LYS A 57 -1.30 -5.15 -7.85
C LYS A 57 -1.90 -3.75 -7.81
N ALA A 58 -1.41 -2.86 -6.96
CA ALA A 58 -1.84 -1.47 -6.97
C ALA A 58 -1.51 -0.78 -8.31
N GLU A 59 -0.31 -1.00 -8.85
CA GLU A 59 0.10 -0.51 -10.17
C GLU A 59 -0.79 -1.04 -11.30
N GLU A 60 -1.06 -2.36 -11.33
CA GLU A 60 -1.99 -2.99 -12.29
C GLU A 60 -3.40 -2.36 -12.24
N LEU A 61 -3.84 -1.90 -11.07
CA LEU A 61 -5.11 -1.19 -10.87
C LEU A 61 -5.05 0.30 -11.21
N GLY A 62 -3.91 0.82 -11.68
CA GLY A 62 -3.74 2.21 -12.11
C GLY A 62 -3.43 3.19 -10.98
N TYR A 63 -2.93 2.73 -9.83
CA TYR A 63 -2.38 3.62 -8.80
C TYR A 63 -1.01 4.14 -9.23
N LYS A 64 -0.80 5.46 -9.09
CA LYS A 64 0.46 6.13 -9.44
C LYS A 64 1.41 6.28 -8.25
N MET A 65 0.92 6.02 -7.05
CA MET A 65 1.65 6.21 -5.81
C MET A 65 1.30 5.10 -4.83
N VAL A 66 2.32 4.66 -4.10
CA VAL A 66 2.18 3.72 -2.99
C VAL A 66 2.80 4.31 -1.73
N MET A 67 2.28 3.92 -0.57
CA MET A 67 2.87 4.19 0.72
C MET A 67 3.39 2.87 1.30
N VAL A 68 4.70 2.82 1.57
CA VAL A 68 5.38 1.64 2.08
C VAL A 68 5.97 1.94 3.45
N SER A 69 5.56 1.19 4.47
CA SER A 69 6.17 1.24 5.81
C SER A 69 7.40 0.33 5.87
N SER A 70 8.35 0.65 6.75
CA SER A 70 9.38 -0.32 7.13
C SER A 70 8.76 -1.60 7.71
N PRO A 71 9.41 -2.77 7.58
CA PRO A 71 8.99 -3.99 8.28
C PRO A 71 8.85 -3.74 9.79
N TYR A 72 7.65 -3.98 10.34
CA TYR A 72 7.28 -3.52 11.70
C TYR A 72 7.31 -4.62 12.78
N TYR A 73 7.48 -5.89 12.40
CA TYR A 73 7.67 -6.99 13.36
C TYR A 73 9.15 -7.32 13.59
N THR A 74 10.02 -7.00 12.64
CA THR A 74 11.46 -7.22 12.73
C THR A 74 12.17 -5.89 13.07
N LYS A 75 13.43 -5.99 13.52
CA LYS A 75 14.32 -4.82 13.70
C LYS A 75 15.40 -4.86 12.62
N PRO A 76 15.10 -4.46 11.37
CA PRO A 76 16.07 -4.51 10.29
C PRO A 76 17.22 -3.53 10.55
N THR A 77 18.41 -3.93 10.13
CA THR A 77 19.59 -3.05 10.00
C THR A 77 19.38 -2.01 8.91
N GLN A 78 20.23 -0.97 8.88
CA GLN A 78 20.15 0.06 7.83
C GLN A 78 20.33 -0.51 6.42
N SER A 79 21.23 -1.50 6.26
CA SER A 79 21.42 -2.18 4.97
C SER A 79 20.19 -2.98 4.55
N GLU A 80 19.48 -3.60 5.48
CA GLU A 80 18.24 -4.33 5.20
C GLU A 80 17.08 -3.39 4.87
N LEU A 81 16.96 -2.26 5.57
CA LEU A 81 16.00 -1.21 5.23
C LEU A 81 16.26 -0.65 3.83
N TYR A 82 17.51 -0.35 3.49
CA TYR A 82 17.87 0.08 2.14
C TYR A 82 17.45 -0.96 1.09
N ASN A 83 17.75 -2.23 1.34
CA ASN A 83 17.37 -3.32 0.43
C ASN A 83 15.86 -3.54 0.32
N HIS A 84 15.07 -3.19 1.35
CA HIS A 84 13.62 -3.26 1.32
C HIS A 84 12.99 -2.20 0.41
N PHE A 85 13.56 -0.99 0.37
CA PHE A 85 12.99 0.15 -0.36
C PHE A 85 13.55 0.39 -1.78
N LYS A 86 14.72 -0.18 -2.10
CA LYS A 86 15.39 0.04 -3.39
C LYS A 86 14.69 -0.62 -4.59
#